data_AF-A0A1F4H2I6-F1
#
_entry.id   AF-A0A1F4H2I6-F1
#
_cell.length_a   1.000
_cell.length_b   1.000
_cell.length_c   1.000
_cell.angle_alpha   90.00
_cell.angle_beta   90.00
_cell.angle_gamma   90.00
#
_symmetry.space_group_name_H-M   'P 1'
#
loop_
_entity.id
_entity.type
_entity.pdbx_description
1 polymer ?
#
loop_
_entity_poly.entity_id
_entity_poly.type
_entity_poly.pdbx_seq_one_letter_code
_entity_poly.pdbx_strand_id
1 'polypeptide(L)' 'MLALRLEKELEERIARVAAARGSNKSTVVREAVIRYLEDQEDSVLAQRARKTRGKARTIAEVRKALGLDR' A
#
# COMPACT_ATOMS: atom_id res chain seq x y z
N MET A 1 -7.15 4.57 -22.65
CA MET A 1 -6.05 3.58 -22.66
C MET A 1 -4.76 4.35 -22.37
N LEU A 2 -3.97 3.93 -21.38
CA LEU A 2 -2.69 4.58 -21.04
C LEU A 2 -1.56 3.82 -21.74
N ALA A 3 -0.81 4.49 -22.60
CA ALA A 3 0.38 3.94 -23.24
C ALA A 3 1.62 4.37 -22.45
N LEU A 4 2.38 3.40 -21.95
CA LEU A 4 3.61 3.64 -21.20
C LEU A 4 4.78 2.97 -21.92
N ARG A 5 5.88 3.69 -22.08
CA ARG A 5 7.13 3.10 -22.54
C ARG A 5 7.85 2.53 -21.34
N LEU A 6 8.09 1.23 -21.36
CA LEU A 6 8.82 0.52 -20.31
C LEU A 6 10.18 0.09 -20.85
N GLU A 7 11.16 0.01 -19.96
CA GLU A 7 12.42 -0.66 -20.26
C GLU A 7 12.16 -2.16 -20.49
N LYS A 8 12.94 -2.75 -21.39
CA LYS A 8 12.75 -4.15 -21.80
C LYS A 8 12.77 -5.12 -20.62
N GLU A 9 13.71 -4.93 -19.69
CA GLU A 9 13.82 -5.78 -18.50
C GLU A 9 12.56 -5.70 -17.61
N LEU A 10 12.02 -4.50 -17.42
CA LEU A 10 10.81 -4.31 -16.62
C LEU A 10 9.60 -4.97 -17.30
N GLU A 11 9.49 -4.83 -18.62
CA GLU A 11 8.42 -5.49 -19.37
C GLU A 11 8.49 -7.01 -19.26
N GLU A 12 9.69 -7.60 -19.33
CA GLU A 12 9.90 -9.03 -19.14
C GLU A 12 9.55 -9.49 -17.73
N ARG A 13 9.88 -8.70 -16.70
CA ARG A 13 9.49 -8.98 -15.31
C ARG A 13 7.97 -9.01 -15.16
N ILE A 14 7.27 -8.03 -15.73
CA ILE A 14 5.80 -7.97 -15.72
C ILE A 14 5.21 -9.17 -16.47
N ALA A 15 5.81 -9.55 -17.61
CA ALA A 15 5.37 -10.71 -18.39
C ALA A 15 5.47 -12.01 -17.58
N ARG A 16 6.57 -12.21 -16.84
CA ARG A 16 6.76 -13.39 -15.97
C ARG A 16 5.71 -13.46 -14.86
N VAL A 17 5.44 -12.33 -14.20
CA VAL A 17 4.41 -12.26 -13.15
C VAL A 17 3.02 -12.55 -13.71
N ALA A 18 2.69 -11.98 -14.88
CA ALA A 18 1.42 -12.22 -15.55
C ALA A 18 1.25 -13.70 -15.91
N ALA A 19 2.27 -14.31 -16.52
CA ALA A 19 2.26 -15.71 -16.90
C ALA A 19 2.07 -16.64 -15.68
N ALA A 20 2.80 -16.39 -14.58
CA ALA A 20 2.67 -17.18 -13.36
C ALA A 20 1.28 -17.12 -12.72
N ARG A 21 0.53 -16.03 -12.96
CA ARG A 21 -0.82 -15.80 -12.43
C ARG A 21 -1.94 -16.18 -13.42
N GLY A 22 -1.61 -16.63 -14.63
CA GLY A 22 -2.60 -16.83 -15.69
C GLY A 22 -3.30 -15.53 -16.11
N SER A 23 -2.64 -14.38 -15.95
CA SER A 23 -3.19 -13.06 -16.27
C SER A 23 -2.46 -12.44 -17.47
N ASN A 24 -2.87 -11.24 -17.87
CA ASN A 24 -2.17 -10.44 -18.87
C ASN A 24 -1.34 -9.31 -18.23
N LYS A 25 -0.44 -8.71 -19.00
CA LYS A 25 0.45 -7.62 -18.54
C LYS A 25 -0.34 -6.40 -18.05
N SER A 26 -1.43 -6.03 -18.73
CA SER A 26 -2.19 -4.83 -18.38
C SER A 26 -2.94 -4.96 -17.05
N THR A 27 -3.40 -6.15 -16.70
CA THR A 27 -3.96 -6.45 -15.37
C THR A 27 -2.90 -6.28 -14.28
N VAL A 28 -1.70 -6.85 -14.48
CA VAL A 28 -0.60 -6.72 -13.51
C VAL A 28 -0.18 -5.26 -13.33
N VAL A 29 -0.04 -4.51 -14.42
CA VAL A 29 0.31 -3.08 -14.37
C VAL A 29 -0.78 -2.28 -13.66
N ARG A 30 -2.05 -2.55 -13.95
CA ARG A 30 -3.17 -1.88 -13.28
C ARG A 30 -3.16 -2.14 -11.78
N GLU A 31 -2.98 -3.39 -11.36
CA GLU A 31 -2.88 -3.75 -9.94
C GLU A 31 -1.70 -3.04 -9.27
N ALA A 32 -0.54 -3.00 -9.93
CA ALA A 32 0.64 -2.31 -9.41
C ALA A 32 0.41 -0.81 -9.22
N VAL A 33 -0.28 -0.14 -10.15
CA VAL A 33 -0.62 1.28 -10.03
C VAL A 33 -1.59 1.53 -8.88
N ILE A 34 -2.62 0.68 -8.72
CA ILE A 34 -3.57 0.80 -7.61
C ILE A 34 -2.82 0.69 -6.27
N ARG A 35 -2.01 -0.36 -6.09
CA ARG A 35 -1.23 -0.56 -4.86
C ARG A 35 -0.27 0.60 -4.58
N TYR A 36 0.38 1.12 -5.61
CA TYR A 36 1.25 2.29 -5.44
C TYR A 36 0.47 3.50 -4.90
N LEU A 37 -0.74 3.75 -5.41
CA LEU A 37 -1.57 4.85 -4.90
C LEU A 37 -2.01 4.61 -3.45
N GLU A 38 -2.45 3.41 -3.12
CA GLU A 38 -2.82 3.01 -1.75
C GLU A 38 -1.64 3.23 -0.77
N ASP A 39 -0.44 2.77 -1.12
CA ASP A 39 0.76 2.95 -0.30
C ASP A 39 1.11 4.43 -0.06
N GLN A 40 0.89 5.29 -1.06
CA GLN A 40 1.10 6.74 -0.93
C GLN A 40 0.06 7.38 -0.01
N GLU A 41 -1.21 7.00 -0.15
CA GLU A 41 -2.30 7.49 0.69
C GLU A 41 -2.08 7.10 2.16
N ASP A 42 -1.70 5.84 2.41
CA ASP A 42 -1.37 5.34 3.73
C ASP A 42 -0.17 6.07 4.33
N SER A 43 0.86 6.33 3.53
CA SER A 43 2.03 7.10 3.96
C SER A 43 1.65 8.52 4.41
N VAL A 44 0.75 9.17 3.69
CA VAL A 44 0.25 10.50 4.05
C VAL A 44 -0.57 10.44 5.36
N LEU A 45 -1.45 9.46 5.51
CA LEU A 45 -2.23 9.26 6.73
C LEU A 45 -1.32 9.01 7.94
N ALA A 46 -0.31 8.16 7.80
CA ALA A 46 0.66 7.88 8.84
C ALA A 46 1.45 9.14 9.26
N GLN A 47 1.86 9.96 8.30
CA GLN A 47 2.52 11.23 8.60
C GLN A 47 1.61 12.20 9.34
N ARG A 48 0.34 12.31 8.94
CA ARG A 48 -0.65 13.14 9.64
C ARG A 48 -0.85 12.64 11.06
N ALA A 49 -1.07 11.33 11.26
CA ALA A 49 -1.21 10.74 12.59
C ALA A 49 0.01 11.00 13.48
N ARG A 50 1.23 10.98 12.92
CA ARG A 50 2.46 11.36 13.64
C ARG A 50 2.49 12.84 14.04
N LYS A 51 2.09 13.75 13.15
CA LYS A 51 2.05 15.19 13.43
C LYS A 51 0.98 15.56 14.46
N THR A 52 -0.17 14.90 14.41
CA THR A 52 -1.28 15.11 15.34
C THR A 52 -1.15 14.25 16.60
N ARG A 53 -0.02 13.54 16.78
CA ARG A 53 0.18 12.67 17.94
C ARG A 53 0.23 13.50 19.21
N GLY A 54 -0.82 13.40 20.03
CA GLY A 54 -0.82 13.88 21.41
C GLY A 54 0.17 13.09 22.29
N LYS A 55 0.13 13.31 23.60
CA LYS A 55 1.00 12.63 24.57
C LYS A 55 0.93 11.10 24.38
N ALA A 56 2.08 10.45 24.29
CA ALA A 56 2.14 8.99 24.18
C ALA A 56 1.49 8.37 25.43
N ARG A 57 0.59 7.40 25.21
CA ARG A 57 -0.06 6.62 26.27
C ARG A 57 0.49 5.20 26.26
N THR A 58 0.62 4.63 27.44
CA THR A 58 0.96 3.23 27.63
C THR A 58 -0.19 2.33 27.13
N ILE A 59 0.13 1.07 26.81
CA ILE A 59 -0.89 0.10 26.40
C ILE A 59 -1.98 -0.08 27.48
N ALA A 60 -1.61 -0.02 28.76
CA ALA A 60 -2.54 -0.10 29.89
C ALA A 60 -3.52 1.09 29.92
N GLU A 61 -3.03 2.32 29.74
CA GLU A 61 -3.89 3.51 29.66
C GLU A 61 -4.85 3.46 28.46
N VAL A 62 -4.39 2.92 27.32
CA VAL A 62 -5.22 2.76 26.13
C VAL A 62 -6.30 1.69 26.34
N ARG A 63 -5.95 0.52 26.90
CA ARG A 63 -6.94 -0.54 27.20
C ARG A 63 -8.01 -0.05 28.15
N LYS A 64 -7.63 0.69 29.20
CA LYS A 64 -8.58 1.31 30.14
C LYS A 64 -9.50 2.30 29.44
N ALA A 65 -8.96 3.19 28.61
CA ALA A 65 -9.74 4.18 27.88
C ALA A 65 -10.73 3.57 26.87
N LEU A 66 -10.41 2.40 26.31
CA LEU A 66 -11.25 1.68 25.36
C LEU A 66 -12.17 0.63 26.02
N GLY A 67 -12.13 0.48 27.35
CA GLY A 67 -12.95 -0.50 28.07
C GLY A 67 -12.55 -1.97 27.83
N LEU A 68 -11.28 -2.21 27.47
CA LEU A 68 -10.74 -3.53 27.10
C LEU A 68 -10.09 -4.28 28.28
N ASP A 69 -10.23 -3.78 29.51
CA ASP A 69 -9.68 -4.39 30.74
C ASP A 69 -10.66 -5.38 31.42
N ARG A 70 -11.62 -5.91 30.66
CA ARG A 70 -12.55 -6.94 31.14
C ARG A 70 -11.92 -8.32 31.07
#